data_AF-A0A151RDK0-F1
#
_entry.id   AF-A0A151RDK0-F1
#
_cell.length_a   1.000
_cell.length_b   1.000
_cell.length_c   1.000
_cell.angle_alpha   90.00
_cell.angle_beta   90.00
_cell.angle_gamma   90.00
#
_symmetry.space_group_name_H-M   'P 1'
#
loop_
_entity.id
_entity.type
_entity.pdbx_description
1 polymer ?
#
loop_
_entity_poly.entity_id
_entity_poly.type
_entity_poly.pdbx_seq_one_letter_code
_entity_poly.pdbx_strand_id
1 'polypeptide(L)' 'LSLDDATINRTYGHFARVLVDVDLKIDLKEKILVDRIGFAFFVDILYKKLPTFYMSCQTVGHFMVNCWHST' A
#
# COMPACT_ATOMS: atom_id res chain seq x y z
N LEU A 1 10.26 -29.87 -5.66
CA LEU A 1 10.27 -28.72 -4.71
C LEU A 1 9.63 -29.22 -3.42
N SER A 2 10.40 -29.35 -2.34
CA SER A 2 9.92 -29.89 -1.06
C SER A 2 9.69 -28.73 -0.12
N LEU A 3 8.44 -28.46 0.24
CA LEU A 3 8.11 -27.50 1.30
C LEU A 3 8.29 -28.20 2.64
N ASP A 4 8.85 -27.49 3.62
CA ASP A 4 9.10 -28.02 4.95
C ASP A 4 7.85 -27.95 5.84
N ASP A 5 7.89 -28.73 6.92
CA ASP A 5 6.73 -28.99 7.77
C ASP A 5 6.23 -27.73 8.49
N ALA A 6 7.10 -26.75 8.74
CA ALA A 6 6.70 -25.47 9.33
C ALA A 6 5.86 -24.63 8.34
N THR A 7 6.23 -24.66 7.05
CA THR A 7 5.50 -23.97 5.98
C THR A 7 4.16 -24.65 5.68
N ILE A 8 4.12 -25.98 5.75
CA ILE A 8 2.88 -26.77 5.60
C ILE A 8 1.91 -26.46 6.75
N ASN A 9 2.42 -26.45 7.98
CA ASN A 9 1.61 -26.31 9.19
C ASN A 9 1.42 -24.85 9.64
N ARG A 10 1.96 -23.87 8.91
CA ARG A 10 1.84 -22.42 9.18
C ARG A 10 2.23 -22.05 10.62
N THR A 11 3.24 -22.73 11.17
CA THR A 11 3.60 -22.66 12.61
C THR A 11 4.34 -21.37 12.99
N TYR A 12 4.81 -20.59 12.01
CA TYR A 12 5.26 -19.21 12.20
C TYR A 12 4.44 -18.27 11.30
N GLY A 13 4.03 -17.12 11.84
CA GLY A 13 3.27 -16.11 11.11
C GLY A 13 4.11 -15.52 9.98
N HIS A 14 4.04 -16.13 8.79
CA HIS A 14 4.73 -15.67 7.59
C HIS A 14 4.12 -14.33 7.15
N PHE A 15 4.80 -13.22 7.47
CA PHE A 15 4.50 -11.93 6.88
C PHE A 15 5.40 -11.71 5.67
N ALA A 16 4.79 -11.38 4.53
CA ALA A 16 5.52 -10.84 3.39
C ALA A 16 5.48 -9.30 3.50
N ARG A 17 6.62 -8.65 3.27
CA ARG A 17 6.68 -7.19 3.12
C ARG A 17 6.89 -6.86 1.65
N VAL A 18 5.97 -6.07 1.10
CA VAL A 18 6.00 -5.63 -0.29
C VAL A 18 6.12 -4.11 -0.31
N LEU A 19 6.96 -3.59 -1.19
CA LEU A 19 7.01 -2.16 -1.50
C LEU A 19 6.12 -1.92 -2.71
N VAL A 20 5.26 -0.90 -2.65
CA VAL A 20 4.32 -0.57 -3.73
C VAL A 20 4.40 0.93 -3.95
N ASP A 21 4.50 1.33 -5.22
CA ASP A 21 4.34 2.73 -5.60
C ASP A 21 2.86 3.09 -5.62
N VAL A 22 2.52 4.22 -4.98
CA VAL A 22 1.14 4.68 -4.85
C VAL A 22 1.02 6.04 -5.49
N ASP A 23 0.07 6.18 -6.42
CA ASP A 23 -0.28 7.47 -6.98
C ASP A 23 -1.30 8.19 -6.09
N LEU A 24 -0.89 9.32 -5.49
CA LEU A 24 -1.74 10.14 -4.65
C LEU A 24 -2.66 11.09 -5.43
N LYS A 25 -2.55 11.12 -6.77
CA LYS A 25 -3.41 11.93 -7.66
C LYS A 25 -4.82 11.33 -7.83
N ILE A 26 -4.97 10.05 -7.54
CA ILE A 26 -6.21 9.30 -7.72
C ILE A 26 -6.74 8.80 -6.37
N ASP A 27 -7.97 8.30 -6.37
CA ASP A 27 -8.55 7.67 -5.18
C ASP A 27 -7.73 6.46 -4.74
N LEU A 28 -7.27 6.53 -3.49
CA LEU A 28 -6.52 5.46 -2.85
C LEU A 28 -7.38 4.21 -2.69
N LYS A 29 -6.76 3.05 -2.91
CA LYS A 29 -7.46 1.77 -2.74
C LYS A 29 -7.51 1.42 -1.26
N GLU A 30 -8.69 1.01 -0.81
CA GLU A 30 -8.90 0.59 0.58
C GLU A 30 -8.61 -0.90 0.80
N LYS A 31 -8.54 -1.68 -0.29
CA LYS A 31 -8.29 -3.13 -0.23
C LYS A 31 -7.36 -3.56 -1.35
N ILE A 32 -6.57 -4.60 -1.08
CA ILE A 32 -5.77 -5.32 -2.08
C ILE A 32 -6.27 -6.75 -2.22
N LEU A 33 -6.34 -7.24 -3.46
CA LEU A 33 -6.59 -8.65 -3.73
C LEU A 33 -5.27 -9.41 -3.62
N VAL A 34 -5.24 -10.42 -2.75
CA VAL A 34 -4.14 -11.37 -2.68
C VAL A 34 -4.59 -12.63 -3.38
N ASP A 35 -4.00 -12.89 -4.54
CA ASP A 35 -4.20 -14.12 -5.29
C ASP A 35 -3.03 -15.09 -5.02
N ARG A 36 -3.38 -16.32 -4.65
CA ARG A 36 -2.47 -17.44 -4.42
C ARG A 36 -3.11 -18.69 -4.99
N ILE A 37 -2.29 -19.70 -5.25
CA ILE A 37 -2.75 -20.94 -5.90
C ILE A 37 -3.97 -21.52 -5.15
N GLY A 38 -5.12 -21.55 -5.83
CA GLY A 38 -6.38 -22.11 -5.34
C GLY A 38 -7.19 -21.25 -4.37
N PHE A 39 -6.79 -20.00 -4.10
CA PHE A 39 -7.50 -19.13 -3.16
C PHE A 39 -7.20 -17.64 -3.38
N ALA A 40 -8.24 -16.81 -3.41
CA ALA A 40 -8.10 -15.37 -3.51
C ALA A 40 -8.93 -14.68 -2.43
N PHE A 41 -8.38 -13.62 -1.82
CA PHE A 41 -9.05 -12.88 -0.76
C PHE A 41 -8.62 -11.42 -0.72
N PHE A 42 -9.50 -10.54 -0.24
CA PHE A 42 -9.19 -9.13 -0.04
C PHE A 42 -8.61 -8.87 1.35
N VAL A 43 -7.65 -7.95 1.42
CA VAL A 43 -7.06 -7.45 2.67
C VAL A 43 -7.21 -5.93 2.71
N ASP A 44 -7.64 -5.40 3.86
CA ASP A 44 -7.76 -3.95 4.06
C ASP A 44 -6.38 -3.28 4.11
N ILE A 45 -6.25 -2.12 3.46
CA ILE A 45 -5.05 -1.32 3.43
C ILE A 45 -5.16 -0.23 4.50
N LEU A 46 -4.19 -0.21 5.43
CA LEU A 46 -4.04 0.86 6.39
C LEU A 46 -2.87 1.77 6.01
N TYR A 47 -3.16 2.96 5.50
CA TYR A 47 -2.15 3.97 5.22
C TYR A 47 -1.71 4.66 6.52
N LYS A 48 -0.45 4.51 6.90
CA LYS A 48 0.14 5.23 8.04
C LYS A 48 0.91 6.45 7.53
N LYS A 49 0.69 7.61 8.15
CA LYS A 49 1.39 8.87 7.84
C LYS A 49 1.29 9.26 6.35
N LEU A 50 0.11 9.09 5.76
CA LEU A 50 -0.13 9.48 4.37
C LEU A 50 0.17 10.98 4.21
N PRO A 51 1.09 11.38 3.32
CA PRO A 51 1.43 12.79 3.14
C PRO A 51 0.29 13.51 2.42
N THR A 52 0.21 14.82 2.60
CA THR A 52 -0.72 15.65 1.82
C THR A 52 -0.30 15.66 0.36
N PHE A 53 -1.27 15.62 -0.54
CA PHE A 53 -1.05 15.83 -1.97
C PHE A 53 -1.81 17.08 -2.41
N TYR A 54 -1.12 18.01 -3.08
CA TYR A 54 -1.75 19.24 -3.55
C TYR A 54 -1.89 19.23 -5.08
N MET A 55 -3.15 19.21 -5.54
CA MET A 55 -3.50 19.02 -6.95
C MET A 55 -2.93 20.12 -7.86
N SER A 56 -2.95 21.38 -7.42
CA SER A 56 -2.59 22.52 -8.27
C SER A 56 -1.12 22.53 -8.69
N CYS A 57 -0.21 22.11 -7.80
CA CYS A 57 1.23 22.02 -8.08
C CYS A 57 1.73 20.57 -8.24
N GLN A 58 0.81 19.60 -8.18
CA GLN A 58 1.06 18.16 -8.30
C GLN A 58 2.22 17.65 -7.43
N THR A 59 2.35 18.18 -6.22
CA THR A 59 3.48 17.91 -5.33
C THR A 59 2.99 17.32 -4.01
N VAL A 60 3.80 16.40 -3.46
CA VAL A 60 3.54 15.71 -2.19
C VAL A 60 4.19 16.48 -1.03
N GLY A 61 3.54 16.51 0.13
CA GLY A 61 4.17 16.84 1.40
C GLY A 61 4.06 18.29 1.86
N HIS A 62 3.16 19.10 1.29
CA HIS A 62 2.89 20.46 1.78
C HIS A 62 1.41 20.82 1.79
N PHE A 63 1.07 21.87 2.54
CA PHE A 63 -0.26 22.50 2.53
C PHE A 63 -0.31 23.63 1.51
N MET A 64 -1.51 24.00 1.06
CA MET A 64 -1.74 25.10 0.11
C MET A 64 -0.96 26.37 0.47
N VAL A 65 -0.99 26.78 1.74
CA VAL A 65 -0.28 27.97 2.26
C VAL A 65 1.24 27.92 2.08
N ASN A 66 1.82 26.73 1.90
CA ASN A 66 3.25 26.49 1.74
C ASN A 66 3.59 26.09 0.30
N CYS A 67 2.65 26.22 -0.64
CA CYS A 67 2.91 25.90 -2.04
C CYS A 67 3.75 27.02 -2.68
N TRP A 68 4.97 26.68 -3.10
CA TRP A 68 5.87 27.62 -3.77
C TRP A 68 5.35 28.15 -5.11
N HIS A 69 4.43 27.42 -5.74
CA HIS A 69 3.78 27.82 -7.01
C HIS A 69 2.47 28.60 -6.78
N SER A 70 2.27 29.21 -5.62
CA SER A 70 1.07 30.02 -5.35
C SER A 70 1.16 31.35 -6.09
N THR A 71 0.67 31.38 -7.33
CA THR A 71 0.33 32.58 -8.11
C THR A 71 -1.17 32.73 -8.21
#